data_AF-A0A399RJS3-F1
#
_entry.id   AF-A0A399RJS3-F1
#
_cell.length_a   1.000
_cell.length_b   1.000
_cell.length_c   1.000
_cell.angle_alpha   90.00
_cell.angle_beta   90.00
_cell.angle_gamma   90.00
#
_symmetry.space_group_name_H-M   'P 1'
#
loop_
_entity.id
_entity.type
_entity.pdbx_description
1 polymer ?
#
loop_
_entity_poly.entity_id
_entity_poly.type
_entity_poly.pdbx_seq_one_letter_code
_entity_poly.pdbx_strand_id
1 'polypeptide(L)'
;MADRNLDIGYVFEKTFSIIGQRFSELALLSLIFVGIPNIILAWLSAQWLEQAVSSGSAFAAFSPGFLIMNFLVGLLPLLLQAAVVHTTVETMSNRPSDVASSMSVAIGVFLPLILLSIILSVAYGIGLMLLVVPGLILMTLWAVAVPAFVAERTGIIGALSRSFELTEGQRWRIFALMVLAFIAMMIAGLIIGMLSFGAMAGSQSYESFASFSLWSALLNAILAMAAGVVGAVGVSVLYVHLRDLKEGTSLESIGDVFR
;
A
#
# COMPACT_ATOMS: atom_id res chain seq x y z
N MET A 1 16.19 -31.02 -2.88
CA MET A 1 16.00 -29.56 -2.74
C MET A 1 15.27 -29.38 -1.42
N ALA A 2 15.95 -28.85 -0.39
CA ALA A 2 15.28 -28.56 0.88
C ALA A 2 14.11 -27.61 0.58
N ASP A 3 12.94 -27.88 1.16
CA ASP A 3 11.70 -27.16 0.90
C ASP A 3 11.82 -25.74 1.46
N ARG A 4 12.47 -24.85 0.68
CA ARG A 4 12.73 -23.45 1.02
C ARG A 4 11.42 -22.69 0.95
N ASN A 5 10.80 -22.65 2.10
CA ASN A 5 9.45 -22.23 2.31
C ASN A 5 9.41 -20.77 2.80
N LEU A 6 8.39 -20.00 2.41
CA LEU A 6 8.24 -18.60 2.82
C LEU A 6 8.11 -18.51 4.35
N ASP A 7 9.02 -17.78 4.99
CA ASP A 7 8.98 -17.51 6.42
C ASP A 7 8.18 -16.23 6.69
N ILE A 8 6.98 -16.39 7.23
CA ILE A 8 6.08 -15.30 7.58
C ILE A 8 6.68 -14.42 8.68
N GLY A 9 7.33 -15.03 9.68
CA GLY A 9 7.93 -14.31 10.79
C GLY A 9 9.06 -13.40 10.31
N TYR A 10 9.90 -13.91 9.42
CA TYR A 10 10.95 -13.13 8.77
C TYR A 10 10.39 -11.91 8.02
N VAL A 11 9.31 -12.08 7.23
CA VAL A 11 8.71 -10.97 6.49
C VAL A 11 8.22 -9.87 7.44
N PHE A 12 7.56 -10.21 8.55
CA PHE A 12 7.11 -9.24 9.53
C PHE A 12 8.27 -8.54 10.24
N GLU A 13 9.23 -9.31 10.77
CA GLU A 13 10.40 -8.77 11.47
C GLU A 13 11.18 -7.81 10.58
N LYS A 14 11.48 -8.25 9.35
CA LYS A 14 12.24 -7.45 8.39
C LYS A 14 11.47 -6.20 7.96
N THR A 15 10.15 -6.27 7.82
CA THR A 15 9.30 -5.12 7.53
C THR A 15 9.44 -4.04 8.60
N PHE A 16 9.24 -4.40 9.87
CA PHE A 16 9.37 -3.43 10.97
C PHE A 16 10.82 -2.98 11.20
N SER A 17 11.80 -3.85 10.96
CA SER A 17 13.22 -3.48 10.98
C SER A 17 13.54 -2.39 9.94
N ILE A 18 13.06 -2.52 8.71
CA ILE A 18 13.30 -1.52 7.65
C ILE A 18 12.56 -0.22 7.98
N ILE A 19 11.33 -0.30 8.48
CA ILE A 19 10.59 0.88 8.93
C ILE A 19 11.35 1.62 10.03
N GLY A 20 11.91 0.91 11.01
CA GLY A 20 12.73 1.51 12.07
C GLY A 20 14.04 2.12 11.53
N GLN A 21 14.72 1.44 10.63
CA GLN A 21 15.99 1.91 10.03
C GLN A 21 15.81 3.13 9.13
N ARG A 22 14.71 3.21 8.39
CA ARG A 22 14.42 4.27 7.41
C ARG A 22 13.22 5.14 7.81
N PHE A 23 12.94 5.25 9.11
CA PHE A 23 11.73 5.90 9.62
C PHE A 23 11.55 7.32 9.09
N SER A 24 12.60 8.14 9.10
CA SER A 24 12.52 9.53 8.63
C SER A 24 12.21 9.64 7.15
N GLU A 25 12.86 8.84 6.30
CA GLU A 25 12.61 8.81 4.84
C GLU A 25 11.17 8.36 4.56
N LEU A 26 10.73 7.26 5.18
CA LEU A 26 9.39 6.69 4.98
C LEU A 26 8.28 7.59 5.54
N ALA A 27 8.52 8.23 6.69
CA ALA A 27 7.58 9.19 7.28
C ALA A 27 7.43 10.43 6.41
N LEU A 28 8.52 10.96 5.85
CA LEU A 28 8.48 12.10 4.93
C LEU A 28 7.76 11.75 3.63
N LEU A 29 8.09 10.61 3.00
CA LEU A 29 7.43 10.14 1.78
C LEU A 29 5.93 9.92 1.99
N SER A 30 5.54 9.28 3.08
CA SER A 30 4.12 9.07 3.41
C SER A 30 3.39 10.37 3.75
N LEU A 31 4.06 11.31 4.42
CA LEU A 31 3.47 12.63 4.68
C LEU A 31 3.21 13.39 3.38
N ILE A 32 4.16 13.36 2.43
CA ILE A 32 4.06 14.08 1.15
C ILE A 32 2.98 13.46 0.25
N PHE A 33 3.00 12.14 0.06
CA PHE A 33 2.11 11.48 -0.91
C PHE A 33 0.75 11.08 -0.36
N VAL A 34 0.62 10.94 0.97
CA VAL A 34 -0.61 10.42 1.58
C VAL A 34 -1.13 11.35 2.67
N GLY A 35 -0.28 11.77 3.61
CA GLY A 35 -0.69 12.58 4.76
C GLY A 35 -1.31 13.93 4.38
N ILE A 36 -0.51 14.81 3.77
CA ILE A 36 -0.93 16.16 3.35
C ILE A 36 -2.11 16.07 2.37
N PRO A 37 -2.08 15.24 1.30
CA PRO A 37 -3.21 15.13 0.39
C PRO A 37 -4.50 14.64 1.05
N ASN A 38 -4.44 13.70 1.99
CA ASN A 38 -5.64 13.24 2.70
C ASN A 38 -6.22 14.31 3.63
N ILE A 39 -5.37 15.11 4.29
CA ILE A 39 -5.84 16.21 5.13
C ILE A 39 -6.55 17.27 4.26
N ILE A 40 -5.95 17.64 3.12
CA ILE A 40 -6.55 18.56 2.16
C ILE A 40 -7.86 17.99 1.62
N LEU A 41 -7.87 16.72 1.24
CA LEU A 41 -9.05 16.04 0.73
C LEU A 41 -10.17 16.02 1.77
N ALA A 42 -9.86 15.72 3.03
CA ALA A 42 -10.84 15.70 4.11
C ALA A 42 -11.43 17.09 4.38
N TRP A 43 -10.59 18.13 4.39
CA TRP A 43 -11.06 19.51 4.53
C TRP A 43 -11.97 19.93 3.38
N LEU A 44 -11.58 19.64 2.13
CA LEU A 44 -12.41 19.93 0.96
C LEU A 44 -13.71 19.12 0.97
N SER A 45 -13.65 17.84 1.36
CA SER A 45 -14.82 16.97 1.43
C SER A 45 -15.84 17.46 2.46
N ALA A 46 -15.38 18.05 3.56
CA ALA A 46 -16.27 18.69 4.55
C ALA A 46 -17.03 19.88 3.94
N GLN A 47 -16.36 20.71 3.11
CA GLN A 47 -17.00 21.83 2.40
C GLN A 47 -18.08 21.34 1.41
N TRP A 48 -17.79 20.28 0.64
CA TRP A 48 -18.77 19.67 -0.28
C TRP A 48 -19.97 19.09 0.47
N LEU A 49 -19.72 18.45 1.62
CA LEU A 49 -20.78 17.88 2.46
C LEU A 49 -21.69 18.98 3.03
N GLU A 50 -21.11 20.08 3.52
CA GLU A 50 -21.88 21.24 4.01
C GLU A 50 -22.74 21.86 2.90
N GLN A 51 -22.20 21.98 1.68
CA GLN A 51 -22.96 22.44 0.52
C GLN A 51 -24.11 21.48 0.17
N ALA A 52 -23.89 20.17 0.25
CA ALA A 52 -24.93 19.18 -0.01
C ALA A 52 -26.06 19.23 1.03
N VAL A 53 -25.72 19.39 2.31
CA VAL A 53 -26.70 19.53 3.39
C VAL A 53 -27.50 20.83 3.25
N SER A 54 -26.83 21.96 3.02
CA SER A 54 -27.47 23.28 2.90
C SER A 54 -28.33 23.42 1.64
N SER A 55 -27.94 22.79 0.54
CA SER A 55 -28.74 22.76 -0.69
C SER A 55 -29.89 21.75 -0.66
N GLY A 56 -29.93 20.86 0.33
CA GLY A 56 -30.86 19.73 0.37
C GLY A 56 -30.69 18.74 -0.80
N SER A 57 -29.56 18.81 -1.52
CA SER A 57 -29.33 18.05 -2.74
C SER A 57 -28.22 17.03 -2.54
N ALA A 58 -28.58 15.74 -2.55
CA ALA A 58 -27.60 14.66 -2.52
C ALA A 58 -26.64 14.72 -3.73
N PHE A 59 -27.08 15.30 -4.85
CA PHE A 59 -26.26 15.49 -6.05
C PHE A 59 -25.04 16.40 -5.83
N ALA A 60 -25.10 17.36 -4.90
CA ALA A 60 -23.95 18.20 -4.59
C ALA A 60 -22.81 17.42 -3.93
N ALA A 61 -23.11 16.31 -3.23
CA ALA A 61 -22.10 15.41 -2.65
C ALA A 61 -21.37 14.56 -3.71
N PHE A 62 -21.92 14.45 -4.93
CA PHE A 62 -21.34 13.70 -6.04
C PHE A 62 -21.07 14.58 -7.26
N SER A 63 -20.74 15.85 -7.01
CA SER A 63 -20.39 16.78 -8.08
C SER A 63 -19.20 16.23 -8.90
N PRO A 64 -19.10 16.54 -10.19
CA PRO A 64 -17.94 16.15 -11.00
C PRO A 64 -16.61 16.61 -10.38
N GLY A 65 -16.58 17.78 -9.74
CA GLY A 65 -15.39 18.30 -9.06
C GLY A 65 -14.97 17.43 -7.87
N PHE A 66 -15.92 16.98 -7.05
CA PHE A 66 -15.65 16.07 -5.93
C PHE A 66 -15.08 14.73 -6.43
N LEU A 67 -15.66 14.17 -7.49
CA LEU A 67 -15.22 12.89 -8.06
C LEU A 67 -13.82 12.99 -8.67
N ILE A 68 -13.53 14.03 -9.46
CA ILE A 68 -12.22 14.27 -10.05
C ILE A 68 -11.15 14.43 -8.96
N MET A 69 -11.45 15.21 -7.91
CA MET A 69 -10.50 15.42 -6.81
C MET A 69 -10.19 14.11 -6.08
N ASN A 70 -11.21 13.34 -5.71
CA ASN A 70 -11.02 12.04 -5.04
C ASN A 70 -10.24 11.08 -5.92
N PHE A 71 -10.51 11.06 -7.23
CA PHE A 71 -9.76 10.25 -8.18
C PHE A 71 -8.28 10.65 -8.21
N LEU A 72 -7.97 11.94 -8.36
CA LEU A 72 -6.59 12.43 -8.43
C LEU A 72 -5.81 12.16 -7.14
N VAL A 73 -6.41 12.42 -5.97
CA VAL A 73 -5.78 12.14 -4.67
C VAL A 73 -5.61 10.63 -4.47
N GLY A 74 -6.57 9.82 -4.95
CA GLY A 74 -6.51 8.36 -4.91
C GLY A 74 -5.37 7.74 -5.75
N LEU A 75 -4.75 8.51 -6.65
CA LEU A 75 -3.56 8.05 -7.40
C LEU A 75 -2.25 8.25 -6.63
N LEU A 76 -2.19 9.19 -5.68
CA LEU A 76 -0.95 9.53 -4.97
C LEU A 76 -0.37 8.37 -4.12
N PRO A 77 -1.18 7.46 -3.53
CA PRO A 77 -0.65 6.25 -2.89
C PRO A 77 0.21 5.37 -3.83
N LEU A 78 0.02 5.44 -5.15
CA LEU A 78 0.88 4.72 -6.11
C LEU A 78 2.31 5.28 -6.11
N LEU A 79 2.48 6.60 -5.93
CA LEU A 79 3.78 7.23 -5.78
C LEU A 79 4.45 6.80 -4.48
N LEU A 80 3.68 6.76 -3.37
CA LEU A 80 4.19 6.24 -2.10
C LEU A 80 4.65 4.79 -2.27
N GLN A 81 3.83 3.95 -2.88
CA GLN A 81 4.15 2.54 -3.10
C GLN A 81 5.46 2.39 -3.89
N ALA A 82 5.64 3.12 -4.99
CA ALA A 82 6.86 3.09 -5.78
C ALA A 82 8.11 3.56 -5.00
N ALA A 83 7.99 4.68 -4.28
CA ALA A 83 9.08 5.23 -3.50
C ALA A 83 9.51 4.27 -2.37
N VAL A 84 8.54 3.74 -1.62
CA VAL A 84 8.79 2.79 -0.53
C VAL A 84 9.38 1.49 -1.06
N VAL A 85 8.92 1.00 -2.21
CA VAL A 85 9.50 -0.18 -2.86
C VAL A 85 10.97 0.05 -3.18
N HIS A 86 11.30 1.20 -3.79
CA HIS A 86 12.69 1.57 -4.08
C HIS A 86 13.55 1.61 -2.80
N THR A 87 13.11 2.38 -1.78
CA THR A 87 13.80 2.48 -0.48
C THR A 87 14.01 1.10 0.16
N THR A 88 12.99 0.23 0.11
CA THR A 88 13.05 -1.11 0.73
C THR A 88 14.04 -2.00 0.00
N VAL A 89 13.99 -2.05 -1.33
CA VAL A 89 14.87 -2.89 -2.15
C VAL A 89 16.33 -2.42 -2.04
N GLU A 90 16.58 -1.11 -2.09
CA GLU A 90 17.93 -0.55 -1.90
C GLU A 90 18.45 -0.85 -0.48
N THR A 91 17.61 -0.71 0.55
CA THR A 91 17.98 -1.04 1.94
C THR A 91 18.31 -2.52 2.10
N MET A 92 17.53 -3.43 1.53
CA MET A 92 17.82 -4.88 1.56
C MET A 92 19.07 -5.23 0.75
N SER A 93 19.41 -4.44 -0.26
CA SER A 93 20.62 -4.60 -1.07
C SER A 93 21.85 -3.92 -0.48
N ASN A 94 21.77 -3.34 0.73
CA ASN A 94 22.82 -2.53 1.38
C ASN A 94 23.30 -1.36 0.51
N ARG A 95 22.41 -0.78 -0.29
CA ARG A 95 22.68 0.40 -1.12
C ARG A 95 22.07 1.66 -0.50
N PRO A 96 22.66 2.84 -0.74
CA PRO A 96 22.12 4.09 -0.21
C PRO A 96 20.81 4.47 -0.92
N SER A 97 19.77 4.77 -0.14
CA SER A 97 18.57 5.45 -0.58
C SER A 97 18.45 6.81 0.10
N ASP A 98 17.84 7.76 -0.58
CA ASP A 98 17.43 9.05 -0.02
C ASP A 98 16.03 9.45 -0.54
N VAL A 99 15.39 10.42 0.12
CA VAL A 99 14.04 10.88 -0.24
C VAL A 99 13.98 11.35 -1.70
N ALA A 100 15.03 12.03 -2.18
CA ALA A 100 15.09 12.60 -3.52
C ALA A 100 15.17 11.52 -4.62
N SER A 101 16.03 10.51 -4.45
CA SER A 101 16.11 9.38 -5.39
C SER A 101 14.82 8.57 -5.41
N SER A 102 14.25 8.27 -4.23
CA SER A 102 13.00 7.52 -4.11
C SER A 102 11.82 8.27 -4.75
N MET A 103 11.76 9.60 -4.59
CA MET A 103 10.77 10.44 -5.26
C MET A 103 10.97 10.49 -6.78
N SER A 104 12.22 10.63 -7.24
CA SER A 104 12.54 10.64 -8.68
C SER A 104 12.14 9.33 -9.35
N VAL A 105 12.43 8.20 -8.72
CA VAL A 105 11.99 6.87 -9.20
C VAL A 105 10.46 6.81 -9.24
N ALA A 106 9.78 7.18 -8.15
CA ALA A 106 8.32 7.13 -8.07
C ALA A 106 7.63 7.94 -9.18
N ILE A 107 8.10 9.16 -9.43
CA ILE A 107 7.57 10.03 -10.51
C ILE A 107 7.85 9.41 -11.89
N GLY A 108 9.06 8.87 -12.10
CA GLY A 108 9.46 8.25 -13.37
C GLY A 108 8.64 7.01 -13.73
N VAL A 109 8.14 6.28 -12.74
CA VAL A 109 7.32 5.07 -12.94
C VAL A 109 5.82 5.29 -12.77
N PHE A 110 5.38 6.52 -12.49
CA PHE A 110 4.00 6.83 -12.11
C PHE A 110 2.96 6.44 -13.18
N LEU A 111 3.15 6.89 -14.42
CA LEU A 111 2.23 6.60 -15.53
C LEU A 111 2.11 5.08 -15.82
N PRO A 112 3.23 4.35 -15.98
CA PRO A 112 3.19 2.90 -16.10
C PRO A 112 2.53 2.20 -14.91
N LEU A 113 2.72 2.69 -13.68
CA LEU A 113 2.08 2.13 -12.49
C LEU A 113 0.58 2.35 -12.46
N ILE A 114 0.07 3.47 -12.98
CA ILE A 114 -1.37 3.66 -13.16
C ILE A 114 -1.93 2.58 -14.10
N LEU A 115 -1.27 2.33 -15.23
CA LEU A 115 -1.69 1.29 -16.18
C LEU A 115 -1.65 -0.11 -15.55
N LEU A 116 -0.57 -0.45 -14.83
CA LEU A 116 -0.47 -1.71 -14.10
C LEU A 116 -1.59 -1.84 -13.06
N SER A 117 -1.87 -0.77 -12.31
CA SER A 117 -2.92 -0.75 -11.29
C SER A 117 -4.31 -0.93 -11.89
N ILE A 118 -4.58 -0.33 -13.05
CA ILE A 118 -5.84 -0.53 -13.79
C ILE A 118 -5.98 -1.99 -14.21
N ILE A 119 -4.93 -2.59 -14.79
CA ILE A 119 -4.95 -4.00 -15.22
C ILE A 119 -5.20 -4.93 -14.03
N LEU A 120 -4.49 -4.72 -12.92
CA LEU A 120 -4.69 -5.50 -11.69
C LEU A 120 -6.10 -5.30 -11.14
N SER A 121 -6.60 -4.07 -11.08
CA SER A 121 -7.94 -3.76 -10.57
C SER A 121 -9.03 -4.42 -11.40
N VAL A 122 -8.92 -4.39 -12.73
CA VAL A 122 -9.86 -5.07 -13.63
C VAL A 122 -9.78 -6.59 -13.46
N ALA A 123 -8.57 -7.15 -13.39
CA ALA A 123 -8.41 -8.59 -13.23
C ALA A 123 -8.94 -9.09 -11.88
N TYR A 124 -8.65 -8.38 -10.79
CA TYR A 124 -9.20 -8.67 -9.47
C TYR A 124 -10.71 -8.48 -9.44
N GLY A 125 -11.23 -7.42 -10.04
CA GLY A 125 -12.67 -7.13 -10.12
C GLY A 125 -13.43 -8.23 -10.85
N ILE A 126 -12.98 -8.61 -12.05
CA ILE A 126 -13.57 -9.72 -12.83
C ILE A 126 -13.46 -11.04 -12.05
N GLY A 127 -12.29 -11.30 -11.46
CA GLY A 127 -12.06 -12.50 -10.65
C GLY A 127 -13.08 -12.60 -9.52
N LEU A 128 -13.23 -11.54 -8.72
CA LEU A 128 -14.17 -11.48 -7.60
C LEU A 128 -15.65 -11.50 -8.04
N MET A 129 -15.98 -10.90 -9.19
CA MET A 129 -17.34 -10.90 -9.75
C MET A 129 -17.78 -12.29 -10.22
N LEU A 130 -16.88 -13.06 -10.85
CA LEU A 130 -17.19 -14.41 -11.30
C LEU A 130 -17.37 -15.33 -10.09
N LEU A 131 -16.37 -15.36 -9.19
CA LEU A 131 -16.38 -16.14 -7.95
C LEU A 131 -15.31 -15.56 -7.00
N VAL A 132 -15.60 -15.50 -5.69
CA VAL A 132 -14.64 -14.96 -4.70
C VAL A 132 -13.28 -15.68 -4.75
N VAL A 133 -13.28 -17.00 -4.94
CA VAL A 133 -12.05 -17.83 -4.93
C VAL A 133 -11.09 -17.49 -6.08
N PRO A 134 -11.49 -17.45 -7.36
CA PRO A 134 -10.66 -16.94 -8.46
C PRO A 134 -10.07 -15.54 -8.22
N GLY A 135 -10.84 -14.60 -7.66
CA GLY A 135 -10.33 -13.28 -7.31
C GLY A 135 -9.17 -13.34 -6.32
N LEU A 136 -9.32 -14.13 -5.25
CA LEU A 136 -8.27 -14.33 -4.25
C LEU A 136 -7.02 -15.01 -4.85
N ILE A 137 -7.20 -15.97 -5.77
CA ILE A 137 -6.09 -16.62 -6.46
C ILE A 137 -5.31 -15.57 -7.26
N LEU A 138 -5.98 -14.73 -8.07
CA LEU A 138 -5.32 -13.67 -8.84
C LEU A 138 -4.54 -12.70 -7.94
N MET A 139 -5.11 -12.30 -6.80
CA MET A 139 -4.42 -11.44 -5.84
C MET A 139 -3.14 -12.09 -5.29
N THR A 140 -3.15 -13.41 -5.03
CA THR A 140 -1.93 -14.12 -4.60
C THR A 140 -0.90 -14.26 -5.72
N LEU A 141 -1.34 -14.44 -6.98
CA LEU A 141 -0.46 -14.56 -8.14
C LEU A 141 0.29 -13.27 -8.45
N TRP A 142 -0.36 -12.12 -8.24
CA TRP A 142 0.21 -10.81 -8.55
C TRP A 142 0.53 -9.98 -7.30
N ALA A 143 0.62 -10.61 -6.12
CA ALA A 143 0.90 -9.94 -4.85
C ALA A 143 2.16 -9.07 -4.89
N VAL A 144 3.19 -9.50 -5.63
CA VAL A 144 4.48 -8.80 -5.75
C VAL A 144 4.72 -8.18 -7.12
N ALA A 145 3.66 -7.95 -7.92
CA ALA A 145 3.79 -7.40 -9.27
C ALA A 145 4.35 -5.96 -9.26
N VAL A 146 3.95 -5.13 -8.30
CA VAL A 146 4.47 -3.75 -8.19
C VAL A 146 5.95 -3.74 -7.81
N PRO A 147 6.41 -4.47 -6.76
CA PRO A 147 7.83 -4.62 -6.50
C PRO A 147 8.64 -5.12 -7.69
N ALA A 148 8.16 -6.15 -8.39
CA ALA A 148 8.83 -6.66 -9.58
C ALA A 148 8.96 -5.58 -10.67
N PHE A 149 7.88 -4.83 -10.92
CA PHE A 149 7.87 -3.74 -11.89
C PHE A 149 8.90 -2.64 -11.55
N VAL A 150 8.91 -2.17 -10.30
CA VAL A 150 9.79 -1.07 -9.87
C VAL A 150 11.25 -1.52 -9.75
N ALA A 151 11.49 -2.70 -9.17
CA ALA A 151 12.85 -3.19 -8.90
C ALA A 151 13.55 -3.73 -10.14
N GLU A 152 12.85 -4.45 -11.02
CA GLU A 152 13.43 -5.05 -12.22
C GLU A 152 13.25 -4.18 -13.47
N ARG A 153 12.50 -3.07 -13.37
CA ARG A 153 12.20 -2.14 -14.48
C ARG A 153 11.67 -2.85 -15.74
N THR A 154 10.98 -3.96 -15.55
CA THR A 154 10.35 -4.72 -16.63
C THR A 154 9.14 -3.98 -17.17
N GLY A 155 8.71 -4.27 -18.40
CA GLY A 155 7.39 -3.86 -18.86
C GLY A 155 6.26 -4.46 -18.01
N ILE A 156 5.04 -3.93 -18.14
CA ILE A 156 3.85 -4.35 -17.36
C ILE A 156 3.64 -5.88 -17.41
N ILE A 157 3.68 -6.46 -18.61
CA ILE A 157 3.50 -7.91 -18.79
C ILE A 157 4.65 -8.70 -18.13
N GLY A 158 5.88 -8.18 -18.24
CA GLY A 158 7.05 -8.77 -17.59
C GLY A 158 6.88 -8.82 -16.08
N ALA A 159 6.39 -7.75 -15.47
CA ALA A 159 6.14 -7.69 -14.02
C ALA A 159 5.07 -8.69 -13.55
N LEU A 160 4.03 -8.90 -14.35
CA LEU A 160 2.98 -9.87 -14.06
C LEU A 160 3.49 -11.31 -14.17
N SER A 161 4.24 -11.64 -15.24
CA SER A 161 4.88 -12.96 -15.40
C SER A 161 5.85 -13.23 -14.26
N ARG A 162 6.66 -12.23 -13.93
CA ARG A 162 7.64 -12.32 -12.86
C ARG A 162 6.99 -12.60 -11.51
N SER A 163 5.93 -11.88 -11.19
CA SER A 163 5.17 -12.11 -9.95
C SER A 163 4.55 -13.52 -9.92
N PHE A 164 4.03 -14.00 -11.05
CA PHE A 164 3.51 -15.36 -11.17
C PHE A 164 4.59 -16.43 -10.90
N GLU A 165 5.79 -16.26 -11.45
CA GLU A 165 6.92 -17.17 -11.28
C GLU A 165 7.44 -17.20 -9.82
N LEU A 166 7.54 -16.02 -9.19
CA LEU A 166 8.03 -15.85 -7.83
C LEU A 166 7.06 -16.41 -6.78
N THR A 167 5.76 -16.35 -7.04
CA THR A 167 4.72 -16.79 -6.10
C THR A 167 4.41 -18.28 -6.21
N GLU A 168 4.93 -18.96 -7.24
CA GLU A 168 4.76 -20.38 -7.47
C GLU A 168 5.30 -21.23 -6.30
N GLY A 169 4.49 -22.19 -5.83
CA GLY A 169 4.83 -23.03 -4.68
C GLY A 169 4.59 -22.38 -3.30
N GLN A 170 4.38 -21.06 -3.22
CA GLN A 170 4.23 -20.33 -1.95
C GLN A 170 2.87 -19.63 -1.77
N ARG A 171 1.92 -19.85 -2.69
CA ARG A 171 0.61 -19.16 -2.76
C ARG A 171 -0.20 -19.22 -1.47
N TRP A 172 -0.23 -20.36 -0.78
CA TRP A 172 -0.95 -20.51 0.49
C TRP A 172 -0.37 -19.65 1.61
N ARG A 173 0.95 -19.48 1.65
CA ARG A 173 1.62 -18.65 2.66
C ARG A 173 1.46 -17.16 2.36
N ILE A 174 1.51 -16.80 1.08
CA ILE A 174 1.17 -15.44 0.60
C ILE A 174 -0.28 -15.11 0.97
N PHE A 175 -1.20 -16.05 0.75
CA PHE A 175 -2.60 -15.90 1.16
C PHE A 175 -2.74 -15.70 2.67
N ALA A 176 -2.05 -16.51 3.48
CA ALA A 176 -2.05 -16.34 4.94
C ALA A 176 -1.51 -14.96 5.36
N LEU A 177 -0.43 -14.47 4.74
CA LEU A 177 0.10 -13.12 4.97
C LEU A 177 -0.93 -12.04 4.61
N MET A 178 -1.58 -12.16 3.46
CA MET A 178 -2.64 -11.23 3.04
C MET A 178 -3.81 -11.21 4.03
N VAL A 179 -4.25 -12.37 4.52
CA VAL A 179 -5.32 -12.48 5.52
C VAL A 179 -4.89 -11.82 6.84
N LEU A 180 -3.66 -12.05 7.30
CA LEU A 180 -3.13 -11.42 8.51
C LEU A 180 -3.06 -9.90 8.37
N ALA A 181 -2.56 -9.40 7.24
CA ALA A 181 -2.51 -7.97 6.94
C ALA A 181 -3.92 -7.35 6.86
N PHE A 182 -4.88 -8.06 6.26
CA PHE A 182 -6.27 -7.62 6.18
C PHE A 182 -6.92 -7.54 7.57
N ILE A 183 -6.74 -8.56 8.42
CA ILE A 183 -7.25 -8.57 9.79
C ILE A 183 -6.64 -7.41 10.60
N ALA A 184 -5.32 -7.19 10.48
CA ALA A 184 -4.66 -6.08 11.16
C ALA A 184 -5.22 -4.71 10.74
N MET A 185 -5.44 -4.51 9.43
CA MET A 185 -6.08 -3.28 8.92
C MET A 185 -7.52 -3.13 9.39
N MET A 186 -8.30 -4.21 9.41
CA MET A 186 -9.68 -4.20 9.92
C MET A 186 -9.72 -3.80 11.39
N ILE A 187 -8.86 -4.37 12.23
CA ILE A 187 -8.77 -4.03 13.66
C ILE A 187 -8.40 -2.55 13.82
N ALA A 188 -7.38 -2.07 13.11
CA ALA A 188 -6.97 -0.66 13.18
C ALA A 188 -8.10 0.29 12.74
N GLY A 189 -8.81 -0.05 11.65
CA GLY A 189 -9.96 0.70 11.17
C GLY A 189 -11.12 0.72 12.16
N LEU A 190 -11.43 -0.42 12.79
CA LEU A 190 -12.47 -0.52 13.82
C LEU A 190 -12.16 0.35 15.04
N ILE A 191 -10.91 0.33 15.53
CA ILE A 191 -10.47 1.15 16.66
C ILE A 191 -10.67 2.64 16.33
N ILE A 192 -10.25 3.07 15.15
CA ILE A 192 -10.41 4.47 14.72
C ILE A 192 -11.87 4.84 14.51
N GLY A 193 -12.67 3.92 13.97
CA GLY A 193 -14.12 4.09 13.83
C GLY A 193 -14.79 4.27 15.19
N MET A 194 -14.42 3.49 16.20
CA MET A 194 -14.93 3.62 17.57
C MET A 194 -14.50 4.95 18.22
N LEU A 195 -13.24 5.34 18.09
CA LEU A 195 -12.74 6.63 18.60
C LEU A 195 -13.46 7.81 17.93
N SER A 196 -13.71 7.71 16.63
CA SER A 196 -14.43 8.73 15.88
C SER A 196 -15.91 8.79 16.32
N PHE A 197 -16.60 7.65 16.39
CA PHE A 197 -18.00 7.59 16.82
C PHE A 197 -18.19 8.11 18.25
N GLY A 198 -17.31 7.75 19.18
CA GLY A 198 -17.35 8.24 20.56
C GLY A 198 -17.20 9.76 20.66
N ALA A 199 -16.35 10.35 19.82
CA ALA A 199 -16.19 11.80 19.76
C ALA A 199 -17.41 12.52 19.13
N MET A 200 -18.09 11.91 18.15
CA MET A 200 -19.35 12.44 17.59
C MET A 200 -20.52 12.41 18.58
N ALA A 201 -20.64 11.31 19.34
CA ALA A 201 -21.74 11.16 20.30
C ALA A 201 -21.69 12.21 21.42
N GLY A 202 -20.51 12.80 21.68
CA GLY A 202 -20.32 13.89 22.63
C GLY A 202 -20.52 15.31 22.04
N SER A 203 -20.57 15.46 20.72
CA SER A 203 -20.71 16.77 20.06
C SER A 203 -22.19 17.14 19.86
N GLN A 204 -22.72 18.08 20.66
CA GLN A 204 -24.11 18.57 20.54
C GLN A 204 -24.25 19.93 19.83
N SER A 205 -23.15 20.56 19.38
CA SER A 205 -23.16 21.86 18.71
C SER A 205 -22.39 21.87 17.38
N TYR A 206 -22.75 22.78 16.47
CA TYR A 206 -22.11 22.94 15.15
C TYR A 206 -20.59 23.17 15.22
N GLU A 207 -20.10 23.92 16.22
CA GLU A 207 -18.65 24.10 16.45
C GLU A 207 -17.94 22.80 16.84
N SER A 208 -18.64 21.91 17.54
CA SER A 208 -18.14 20.58 17.88
C SER A 208 -18.08 19.64 16.65
N PHE A 209 -18.92 19.86 15.62
CA PHE A 209 -18.85 19.10 14.37
C PHE A 209 -17.64 19.46 13.50
N ALA A 210 -17.31 20.75 13.36
CA ALA A 210 -16.16 21.18 12.55
C ALA A 210 -14.82 20.73 13.16
N SER A 211 -14.67 20.86 14.49
CA SER A 211 -13.51 20.36 15.23
C SER A 211 -13.41 18.84 15.19
N PHE A 212 -14.53 18.12 15.27
CA PHE A 212 -14.60 16.67 15.07
C PHE A 212 -14.15 16.24 13.66
N SER A 213 -14.58 16.96 12.61
CA SER A 213 -14.20 16.67 11.23
C SER A 213 -12.70 16.78 11.02
N LEU A 214 -12.04 17.80 11.61
CA LEU A 214 -10.59 17.95 11.50
C LEU A 214 -9.85 16.84 12.28
N TRP A 215 -10.32 16.51 13.49
CA TRP A 215 -9.73 15.44 14.29
C TRP A 215 -9.81 14.07 13.60
N SER A 216 -10.99 13.70 13.09
CA SER A 216 -11.20 12.45 12.37
C SER A 216 -10.38 12.38 11.06
N ALA A 217 -10.23 13.52 10.37
CA ALA A 217 -9.36 13.62 9.20
C ALA A 217 -7.89 13.34 9.53
N LEU A 218 -7.38 13.92 10.63
CA LEU A 218 -6.00 13.72 11.07
C LEU A 218 -5.75 12.25 11.44
N LEU A 219 -6.66 11.62 12.19
CA LEU A 219 -6.54 10.20 12.54
C LEU A 219 -6.55 9.31 11.30
N ASN A 220 -7.43 9.56 10.33
CA ASN A 220 -7.46 8.82 9.07
C ASN A 220 -6.19 9.02 8.25
N ALA A 221 -5.65 10.24 8.19
CA ALA A 221 -4.40 10.52 7.49
C ALA A 221 -3.23 9.75 8.11
N ILE A 222 -3.13 9.73 9.44
CA ILE A 222 -2.10 8.97 10.17
C ILE A 222 -2.22 7.47 9.87
N LEU A 223 -3.44 6.92 9.91
CA LEU A 223 -3.68 5.52 9.57
C LEU A 223 -3.29 5.22 8.13
N ALA A 224 -3.70 6.06 7.17
CA ALA A 224 -3.39 5.88 5.76
C ALA A 224 -1.89 5.91 5.50
N MET A 225 -1.15 6.82 6.18
CA MET A 225 0.31 6.87 6.13
C MET A 225 0.93 5.59 6.67
N ALA A 226 0.52 5.14 7.86
CA ALA A 226 1.04 3.94 8.50
C ALA A 226 0.73 2.68 7.66
N ALA A 227 -0.51 2.52 7.23
CA ALA A 227 -0.95 1.40 6.40
C ALA A 227 -0.25 1.39 5.03
N GLY A 228 -0.09 2.56 4.41
CA GLY A 228 0.63 2.70 3.14
C GLY A 228 2.09 2.28 3.24
N VAL A 229 2.80 2.73 4.29
CA VAL A 229 4.20 2.35 4.54
C VAL A 229 4.32 0.88 4.89
N VAL A 230 3.55 0.39 5.87
CA VAL A 230 3.62 -1.02 6.31
C VAL A 230 3.27 -1.97 5.17
N GLY A 231 2.22 -1.65 4.40
CA GLY A 231 1.81 -2.44 3.24
C GLY A 231 2.86 -2.45 2.13
N ALA A 232 3.40 -1.28 1.77
CA ALA A 232 4.40 -1.20 0.71
C ALA A 232 5.73 -1.86 1.10
N VAL A 233 6.25 -1.61 2.32
CA VAL A 233 7.46 -2.29 2.80
C VAL A 233 7.22 -3.81 2.90
N GLY A 234 6.07 -4.24 3.44
CA GLY A 234 5.75 -5.66 3.59
C GLY A 234 5.71 -6.40 2.27
N VAL A 235 5.07 -5.81 1.26
CA VAL A 235 5.01 -6.40 -0.09
C VAL A 235 6.38 -6.39 -0.78
N SER A 236 7.21 -5.39 -0.53
CA SER A 236 8.60 -5.34 -1.03
C SER A 236 9.52 -6.35 -0.36
N VAL A 237 9.42 -6.54 0.95
CA VAL A 237 10.15 -7.59 1.68
C VAL A 237 9.72 -8.96 1.20
N LEU A 238 8.40 -9.18 1.03
CA LEU A 238 7.88 -10.42 0.45
C LEU A 238 8.47 -10.69 -0.93
N TYR A 239 8.55 -9.66 -1.78
CA TYR A 239 9.17 -9.76 -3.10
C TYR A 239 10.65 -10.19 -3.04
N VAL A 240 11.47 -9.51 -2.23
CA VAL A 240 12.90 -9.84 -2.11
C VAL A 240 13.08 -11.25 -1.56
N HIS A 241 12.29 -11.63 -0.55
CA HIS A 241 12.36 -12.97 0.03
C HIS A 241 11.94 -14.06 -0.96
N LEU A 242 10.84 -13.88 -1.70
CA LEU A 242 10.42 -14.84 -2.74
C LEU A 242 11.46 -14.95 -3.85
N ARG A 243 12.09 -13.84 -4.22
CA ARG A 243 13.19 -13.82 -5.17
C ARG A 243 14.40 -14.60 -4.65
N ASP A 244 14.81 -14.41 -3.41
CA ASP A 244 15.92 -15.15 -2.80
C ASP A 244 15.63 -16.66 -2.70
N LEU A 245 14.38 -17.04 -2.40
CA LEU A 245 13.96 -18.44 -2.38
C LEU A 245 14.02 -19.09 -3.77
N LYS A 246 13.60 -18.36 -4.82
CA LYS A 246 13.54 -18.89 -6.20
C LYS A 246 14.90 -18.88 -6.89
N GLU A 247 15.70 -17.84 -6.68
CA GLU A 247 16.98 -17.63 -7.35
C GLU A 247 18.20 -18.16 -6.57
N GLY A 248 18.01 -18.51 -5.29
CA GLY A 248 19.08 -19.08 -4.46
C GLY A 248 20.18 -18.07 -4.09
N THR A 249 19.91 -16.78 -4.19
CA THR A 249 20.86 -15.67 -4.00
C THR A 249 21.24 -15.39 -2.54
N SER A 250 20.65 -16.09 -1.56
CA SER A 250 21.10 -16.01 -0.17
C SER A 250 22.50 -16.64 -0.06
N LEU A 251 23.46 -15.85 0.44
CA LEU A 251 24.90 -16.03 0.68
C LEU A 251 25.43 -17.41 1.18
N GLU A 252 24.59 -18.44 1.34
CA GLU A 252 24.97 -19.82 1.66
C GLU A 252 25.55 -20.60 0.48
N SER A 253 25.33 -20.19 -0.78
CA SER A 253 25.94 -20.90 -1.93
C SER A 253 27.46 -20.73 -2.03
N ILE A 254 28.04 -19.80 -1.26
CA ILE A 254 29.50 -19.66 -1.13
C ILE A 254 30.07 -20.71 -0.17
N GLY A 255 29.28 -21.23 0.78
CA GLY A 255 29.73 -22.22 1.77
C GLY A 255 29.89 -23.64 1.21
N ASP A 256 29.18 -23.99 0.16
CA ASP A 256 29.20 -25.32 -0.46
C ASP A 256 30.23 -25.48 -1.59
N VAL A 257 30.90 -24.40 -2.02
CA VAL A 257 31.99 -24.46 -3.01
C VAL A 257 33.36 -24.75 -2.35
N PHE A 258 33.45 -24.63 -1.02
CA PHE A 258 34.70 -24.86 -0.26
C PHE A 258 34.66 -26.10 0.64
N ARG A 259 33.71 -27.03 0.44
CA ARG A 259 33.69 -28.33 1.12
C ARG A 259 33.99 -29.48 0.18
#